data_AF-A0A1W2LL69-F1
#
_entry.id   AF-A0A1W2LL69-F1
#
_cell.length_a   1.000
_cell.length_b   1.000
_cell.length_c   1.000
_cell.angle_alpha   90.00
_cell.angle_beta   90.00
_cell.angle_gamma   90.00
#
_symmetry.space_group_name_H-M   'P 1'
#
loop_
_entity.id
_entity.type
_entity.pdbx_description
1 polymer ?
#
loop_
_entity_poly.entity_id
_entity_poly.type
_entity_poly.pdbx_seq_one_letter_code
_entity_poly.pdbx_strand_id
1 'polypeptide(L)'
;MTGIDALHDTTGQVVADLVADPGGGLYPSVYETGRLVSLAPWLAGHDRRIEFLRSAQQPDGAWSGPGTVALVPTLSAVEALLAAGQSGAVVDEGLAAATRLLAEVERDGLPETLIPFLIVPALVADINARLGHERLVLPESLDPAALTALRTDGWRNPVSAFYLEIVGPAAVGSAAVTPVNGVIGCSAAATAAWLGPEAPEPGDASADFLVRTQSLLDGPVAGLTSMTYFERAWSYRVLAAAGEEPEAIAPLLAGLPGDVGRTGAPSAPGAAADSESAALLLLAEADRTGEMAEPQCLWEYDRDTHFLTTVPVGAPSVISNARVLEVLDRYRRQDPPDADRYADAVARVARYLEENQRPDGAWHDRWHVSPYYATFSCGAALSAAGIGEPLDRAVAMVRAGQHADGSWGVRGGTAEETAYAVLLLASVPGDHQDAIAGGVAHLERTGTTDPHPPLWVGKDLYAPVNLIRAAVLAATKAGRR
;
A
#
# COMPACT_ATOMS: atom_id res chain seq x y z
N MET A 1 -0.52 15.48 14.69
CA MET A 1 -1.05 14.58 15.73
C MET A 1 -2.56 14.74 15.78
N THR A 2 -3.29 13.95 15.00
CA THR A 2 -4.72 13.73 15.23
C THR A 2 -4.81 12.78 16.40
N GLY A 3 -5.06 13.31 17.61
CA GLY A 3 -5.22 12.50 18.82
C GLY A 3 -6.53 11.73 18.77
N ILE A 4 -6.55 10.59 18.08
CA ILE A 4 -7.62 9.61 18.20
C ILE A 4 -7.21 8.64 19.32
N ASP A 5 -7.64 8.95 20.56
CA ASP A 5 -7.63 7.97 21.64
C ASP A 5 -8.77 6.95 21.39
N ALA A 6 -8.53 5.95 20.54
CA ALA A 6 -9.50 4.91 20.17
C ALA A 6 -9.36 3.64 21.03
N LEU A 7 -9.43 3.78 22.35
CA LEU A 7 -9.81 2.65 23.18
C LEU A 7 -11.30 2.36 22.95
N HIS A 8 -11.58 1.31 22.16
CA HIS A 8 -12.91 0.75 21.85
C HIS A 8 -13.69 1.44 20.72
N ASP A 9 -13.16 1.41 19.51
CA ASP A 9 -13.93 1.77 18.33
C ASP A 9 -15.20 0.91 18.17
N THR A 10 -16.34 1.57 17.95
CA THR A 10 -17.58 0.90 17.58
C THR A 10 -17.61 0.65 16.07
N THR A 11 -18.34 -0.37 15.61
CA THR A 11 -18.57 -0.62 14.17
C THR A 11 -19.05 0.63 13.45
N GLY A 12 -20.01 1.37 14.04
CA GLY A 12 -20.53 2.60 13.46
C GLY A 12 -19.47 3.69 13.28
N GLN A 13 -18.53 3.83 14.23
CA GLN A 13 -17.45 4.81 14.13
C GLN A 13 -16.44 4.44 13.03
N VAL A 14 -15.96 3.18 13.01
CA VAL A 14 -15.02 2.71 11.98
C VAL A 14 -15.62 2.85 10.58
N VAL A 15 -16.89 2.46 10.42
CA VAL A 15 -17.60 2.59 9.14
C VAL A 15 -17.76 4.04 8.72
N ALA A 16 -18.11 4.94 9.66
CA ALA A 16 -18.23 6.36 9.36
C ALA A 16 -16.91 6.97 8.91
N ASP A 17 -15.80 6.64 9.58
CA ASP A 17 -14.48 7.17 9.25
C ASP A 17 -13.99 6.66 7.88
N LEU A 18 -14.17 5.37 7.59
CA LEU A 18 -13.85 4.77 6.27
C LEU A 18 -14.64 5.39 5.11
N VAL A 19 -15.86 5.85 5.36
CA VAL A 19 -16.70 6.49 4.34
C VAL A 19 -16.37 7.98 4.19
N ALA A 20 -16.06 8.66 5.31
CA ALA A 20 -15.84 10.10 5.34
C ALA A 20 -14.41 10.50 4.93
N ASP A 21 -13.42 9.65 5.20
CA ASP A 21 -12.02 9.93 4.94
C ASP A 21 -11.45 9.01 3.84
N PRO A 22 -11.48 9.44 2.57
CA PRO A 22 -10.93 8.67 1.46
C PRO A 22 -9.40 8.55 1.51
N GLY A 23 -8.73 9.32 2.39
CA GLY A 23 -7.30 9.33 2.63
C GLY A 23 -6.87 8.38 3.74
N GLY A 24 -7.75 7.53 4.30
CA GLY A 24 -7.38 6.40 5.16
C GLY A 24 -6.68 6.77 6.47
N GLY A 25 -6.82 8.00 6.97
CA GLY A 25 -6.11 8.50 8.15
C GLY A 25 -4.59 8.56 7.99
N LEU A 26 -4.08 8.69 6.77
CA LEU A 26 -2.66 8.52 6.45
C LEU A 26 -1.75 9.59 7.08
N TYR A 27 -0.59 9.14 7.57
CA TYR A 27 0.47 9.99 8.16
C TYR A 27 1.32 10.72 7.10
N PRO A 28 2.04 11.79 7.50
CA PRO A 28 3.02 12.45 6.64
C PRO A 28 4.06 11.49 6.06
N SER A 29 4.22 11.51 4.74
CA SER A 29 5.29 10.83 4.01
C SER A 29 6.46 11.78 3.81
N VAL A 30 7.68 11.30 4.10
CA VAL A 30 8.90 12.07 3.81
C VAL A 30 9.10 12.14 2.31
N TYR A 31 8.85 11.03 1.61
CA TYR A 31 9.01 11.00 0.16
C TYR A 31 8.14 12.05 -0.52
N GLU A 32 6.82 11.96 -0.37
CA GLU A 32 5.85 12.83 -1.07
C GLU A 32 6.03 14.29 -0.65
N THR A 33 6.28 14.55 0.65
CA THR A 33 6.54 15.91 1.14
C THR A 33 7.81 16.51 0.53
N GLY A 34 8.89 15.73 0.43
CA GLY A 34 10.12 16.15 -0.24
C GLY A 34 9.90 16.49 -1.72
N ARG A 35 9.13 15.66 -2.43
CA ARG A 35 8.80 15.94 -3.83
C ARG A 35 8.01 17.25 -3.98
N LEU A 36 7.07 17.56 -3.08
CA LEU A 36 6.33 18.83 -3.11
C LEU A 36 7.22 20.05 -2.82
N VAL A 37 8.22 19.93 -1.95
CA VAL A 37 9.22 20.99 -1.74
C VAL A 37 9.99 21.24 -3.04
N SER A 38 10.40 20.18 -3.73
CA SER A 38 11.19 20.31 -4.96
C SER A 38 10.37 20.79 -6.18
N LEU A 39 9.13 20.34 -6.31
CA LEU A 39 8.33 20.49 -7.54
C LEU A 39 7.24 21.56 -7.46
N ALA A 40 6.75 21.91 -6.26
CA ALA A 40 5.67 22.88 -6.08
C ALA A 40 6.04 23.92 -5.00
N PRO A 41 7.10 24.73 -5.20
CA PRO A 41 7.47 25.79 -4.27
C PRO A 41 6.41 26.89 -4.17
N TRP A 42 5.57 27.04 -5.19
CA TRP A 42 4.43 27.96 -5.21
C TRP A 42 3.29 27.56 -4.26
N LEU A 43 3.21 26.28 -3.87
CA LEU A 43 2.11 25.78 -3.06
C LEU A 43 2.25 26.28 -1.61
N ALA A 44 1.17 26.83 -1.06
CA ALA A 44 1.11 27.27 0.34
C ALA A 44 1.63 26.19 1.31
N GLY A 45 2.19 26.62 2.43
CA GLY A 45 2.79 25.71 3.42
C GLY A 45 4.20 25.19 3.06
N HIS A 46 4.87 25.78 2.06
CA HIS A 46 6.22 25.38 1.65
C HIS A 46 7.24 25.36 2.80
N ASP A 47 7.29 26.43 3.60
CA ASP A 47 8.19 26.51 4.76
C ASP A 47 7.87 25.44 5.82
N ARG A 48 6.59 25.09 6.00
CA ARG A 48 6.17 24.02 6.92
C ARG A 48 6.64 22.65 6.44
N ARG A 49 6.63 22.41 5.13
CA ARG A 49 7.19 21.17 4.54
C ARG A 49 8.70 21.09 4.74
N ILE A 50 9.43 22.20 4.58
CA ILE A 50 10.88 22.24 4.85
C ILE A 50 11.15 21.95 6.33
N GLU A 51 10.42 22.59 7.25
CA GLU A 51 10.58 22.36 8.68
C GLU A 51 10.24 20.92 9.09
N PHE A 52 9.21 20.32 8.49
CA PHE A 52 8.90 18.90 8.65
C PHE A 52 10.10 18.02 8.25
N LEU A 53 10.71 18.25 7.07
CA LEU A 53 11.88 17.47 6.66
C LEU A 53 13.05 17.64 7.64
N ARG A 54 13.31 18.86 8.12
CA ARG A 54 14.39 19.12 9.08
C ARG A 54 14.15 18.41 10.42
N SER A 55 12.92 18.45 10.93
CA SER A 55 12.56 17.84 12.21
C SER A 55 12.39 16.32 12.16
N ALA A 56 12.14 15.75 10.97
CA ALA A 56 11.98 14.31 10.76
C ALA A 56 13.31 13.55 10.59
N GLN A 57 14.44 14.26 10.47
CA GLN A 57 15.75 13.62 10.34
C GLN A 57 16.09 12.81 11.60
N GLN A 58 16.49 11.56 11.40
CA GLN A 58 16.90 10.68 12.49
C GLN A 58 18.34 10.95 12.93
N PRO A 59 18.74 10.55 14.15
CA PRO A 59 20.09 10.79 14.67
C PRO A 59 21.23 10.22 13.82
N ASP A 60 20.94 9.24 12.94
CA ASP A 60 21.92 8.65 12.02
C ASP A 60 21.99 9.37 10.65
N GLY A 61 21.30 10.51 10.53
CA GLY A 61 21.21 11.35 9.34
C GLY A 61 20.17 10.90 8.31
N ALA A 62 19.56 9.72 8.47
CA ALA A 62 18.57 9.19 7.53
C ALA A 62 17.15 9.70 7.84
N TRP A 63 16.22 9.40 6.93
CA TRP A 63 14.78 9.63 7.12
C TRP A 63 14.01 8.33 6.97
N SER A 64 13.02 8.13 7.84
CA SER A 64 11.93 7.13 7.79
C SER A 64 12.34 5.69 7.46
N GLY A 65 12.19 4.79 8.45
CA GLY A 65 12.39 3.35 8.27
C GLY A 65 13.81 2.86 8.59
N PRO A 66 14.01 1.54 8.74
CA PRO A 66 15.33 0.97 9.04
C PRO A 66 16.03 0.40 7.79
N GLY A 67 17.36 0.37 7.83
CA GLY A 67 18.18 -0.23 6.77
C GLY A 67 17.91 0.39 5.40
N THR A 68 17.95 -0.44 4.35
CA THR A 68 17.78 0.01 2.96
C THR A 68 16.43 0.68 2.68
N VAL A 69 15.38 0.39 3.46
CA VAL A 69 14.06 1.05 3.35
C VAL A 69 14.17 2.57 3.55
N ALA A 70 15.12 3.05 4.35
CA ALA A 70 15.35 4.47 4.58
C ALA A 70 15.94 5.21 3.37
N LEU A 71 16.43 4.49 2.35
CA LEU A 71 17.16 5.09 1.23
C LEU A 71 16.29 6.05 0.42
N VAL A 72 15.11 5.62 -0.02
CA VAL A 72 14.21 6.43 -0.85
C VAL A 72 13.75 7.72 -0.13
N PRO A 73 13.20 7.67 1.11
CA PRO A 73 12.86 8.88 1.85
C PRO A 73 14.07 9.78 2.14
N THR A 74 15.24 9.22 2.44
CA THR A 74 16.48 10.00 2.65
C THR A 74 16.89 10.75 1.39
N LEU A 75 16.94 10.07 0.24
CA LEU A 75 17.24 10.72 -1.03
C LEU A 75 16.22 11.81 -1.38
N SER A 76 14.93 11.56 -1.13
CA SER A 76 13.89 12.56 -1.36
C SER A 76 14.07 13.79 -0.46
N ALA A 77 14.35 13.60 0.83
CA ALA A 77 14.56 14.71 1.76
C ALA A 77 15.80 15.54 1.38
N VAL A 78 16.92 14.88 1.08
CA VAL A 78 18.17 15.55 0.69
C VAL A 78 18.00 16.34 -0.61
N GLU A 79 17.41 15.73 -1.64
CA GLU A 79 17.15 16.41 -2.91
C GLU A 79 16.26 17.63 -2.73
N ALA A 80 15.21 17.51 -1.90
CA ALA A 80 14.28 18.59 -1.61
C ALA A 80 14.92 19.75 -0.84
N LEU A 81 15.74 19.45 0.17
CA LEU A 81 16.45 20.47 0.94
C LEU A 81 17.45 21.22 0.05
N LEU A 82 18.18 20.52 -0.83
CA LEU A 82 19.03 21.13 -1.84
C LEU A 82 18.22 22.00 -2.82
N ALA A 83 17.05 21.54 -3.26
CA ALA A 83 16.15 22.30 -4.14
C ALA A 83 15.67 23.62 -3.50
N ALA A 84 15.40 23.59 -2.20
CA ALA A 84 15.02 24.76 -1.40
C ALA A 84 16.21 25.64 -0.96
N GLY A 85 17.42 25.39 -1.47
CA GLY A 85 18.63 26.17 -1.14
C GLY A 85 19.10 25.99 0.32
N GLN A 86 18.68 24.93 1.00
CA GLN A 86 19.13 24.61 2.35
C GLN A 86 20.57 24.08 2.33
N SER A 87 21.29 24.31 3.43
CA SER A 87 22.69 23.86 3.60
C SER A 87 23.00 23.61 5.08
N GLY A 88 24.20 23.07 5.35
CA GLY A 88 24.69 22.78 6.70
C GLY A 88 24.39 21.36 7.16
N ALA A 89 24.45 21.14 8.48
CA ALA A 89 24.47 19.80 9.09
C ALA A 89 23.37 18.86 8.60
N VAL A 90 22.12 19.33 8.51
CA VAL A 90 20.98 18.52 8.04
C VAL A 90 21.22 17.92 6.64
N VAL A 91 21.79 18.70 5.72
CA VAL A 91 22.10 18.26 4.35
C VAL A 91 23.34 17.39 4.33
N ASP A 92 24.39 17.76 5.07
CA ASP A 92 25.66 17.04 5.12
C ASP A 92 25.49 15.64 5.72
N GLU A 93 24.76 15.54 6.83
CA GLU A 93 24.40 14.28 7.50
C GLU A 93 23.49 13.43 6.61
N GLY A 94 22.55 14.05 5.90
CA GLY A 94 21.69 13.36 4.94
C GLY A 94 22.46 12.77 3.75
N LEU A 95 23.42 13.52 3.18
CA LEU A 95 24.29 13.02 2.13
C LEU A 95 25.21 11.88 2.61
N ALA A 96 25.69 11.97 3.85
CA ALA A 96 26.45 10.89 4.48
C ALA A 96 25.60 9.63 4.68
N ALA A 97 24.37 9.78 5.18
CA ALA A 97 23.41 8.69 5.33
C ALA A 97 23.05 8.07 3.97
N ALA A 98 22.75 8.86 2.95
CA ALA A 98 22.48 8.38 1.59
C ALA A 98 23.67 7.57 1.02
N THR A 99 24.90 8.05 1.21
CA THR A 99 26.12 7.33 0.78
C THR A 99 26.20 5.96 1.45
N ARG A 100 25.97 5.90 2.77
CA ARG A 100 25.97 4.66 3.54
C ARG A 100 24.87 3.70 3.08
N LEU A 101 23.66 4.19 2.91
CA LEU A 101 22.50 3.39 2.51
C LEU A 101 22.65 2.85 1.07
N LEU A 102 23.24 3.61 0.15
CA LEU A 102 23.57 3.12 -1.19
C LEU A 102 24.59 1.97 -1.13
N ALA A 103 25.59 2.05 -0.25
CA ALA A 103 26.53 0.94 -0.04
C ALA A 103 25.86 -0.30 0.60
N GLU A 104 24.84 -0.10 1.44
CA GLU A 104 24.06 -1.21 2.01
C GLU A 104 23.23 -1.95 0.94
N VAL A 105 22.77 -1.27 -0.12
CA VAL A 105 22.02 -1.91 -1.22
C VAL A 105 22.81 -3.02 -1.91
N GLU A 106 24.13 -2.89 -2.03
CA GLU A 106 24.97 -3.95 -2.61
C GLU A 106 24.99 -5.22 -1.76
N ARG A 107 24.85 -5.06 -0.44
CA ARG A 107 24.91 -6.15 0.52
C ARG A 107 23.55 -6.78 0.77
N ASP A 108 22.52 -5.94 0.92
CA ASP A 108 21.20 -6.35 1.40
C ASP A 108 20.13 -6.35 0.30
N GLY A 109 20.44 -5.83 -0.88
CA GLY A 109 19.49 -5.65 -1.97
C GLY A 109 18.75 -4.31 -1.91
N LEU A 110 17.86 -4.11 -2.88
CA LEU A 110 17.09 -2.88 -3.00
C LEU A 110 16.11 -2.67 -1.83
N PRO A 111 15.74 -1.42 -1.53
CA PRO A 111 14.70 -1.14 -0.55
C PRO A 111 13.41 -1.90 -0.87
N GLU A 112 12.73 -2.39 0.17
CA GLU A 112 11.36 -2.89 0.07
C GLU A 112 10.37 -1.71 -0.03
N THR A 113 10.50 -0.92 -1.09
CA THR A 113 9.60 0.18 -1.47
C THR A 113 9.05 -0.06 -2.88
N LEU A 114 8.14 0.78 -3.35
CA LEU A 114 7.68 0.72 -4.74
C LEU A 114 8.73 1.24 -5.70
N ILE A 115 8.96 0.47 -6.77
CA ILE A 115 9.84 0.78 -7.90
C ILE A 115 11.20 1.43 -7.52
N PRO A 116 11.92 0.91 -6.51
CA PRO A 116 13.18 1.50 -6.05
C PRO A 116 14.23 1.57 -7.17
N PHE A 117 14.17 0.63 -8.11
CA PHE A 117 15.02 0.56 -9.29
C PHE A 117 14.85 1.73 -10.28
N LEU A 118 13.78 2.52 -10.16
CA LEU A 118 13.58 3.75 -10.93
C LEU A 118 13.76 5.01 -10.06
N ILE A 119 13.22 4.99 -8.84
CA ILE A 119 13.26 6.14 -7.94
C ILE A 119 14.68 6.45 -7.45
N VAL A 120 15.45 5.43 -7.05
CA VAL A 120 16.81 5.63 -6.54
C VAL A 120 17.73 6.24 -7.61
N PRO A 121 17.82 5.69 -8.85
CA PRO A 121 18.57 6.33 -9.92
C PRO A 121 18.14 7.77 -10.23
N ALA A 122 16.83 8.05 -10.20
CA ALA A 122 16.31 9.38 -10.49
C ALA A 122 16.79 10.40 -9.45
N LEU A 123 16.60 10.11 -8.16
CA LEU A 123 16.99 11.02 -7.09
C LEU A 123 18.51 11.18 -6.97
N VAL A 124 19.30 10.12 -7.19
CA VAL A 124 20.77 10.22 -7.21
C VAL A 124 21.24 11.14 -8.34
N ALA A 125 20.67 11.00 -9.54
CA ALA A 125 20.99 11.87 -10.66
C ALA A 125 20.62 13.34 -10.35
N ASP A 126 19.44 13.57 -9.78
CA ASP A 126 18.95 14.92 -9.46
C ASP A 126 19.78 15.58 -8.34
N ILE A 127 20.19 14.83 -7.31
CA ILE A 127 21.09 15.32 -6.24
C ILE A 127 22.46 15.73 -6.80
N ASN A 128 23.09 14.84 -7.58
CA ASN A 128 24.40 15.14 -8.18
C ASN A 128 24.32 16.36 -9.13
N ALA A 129 23.23 16.48 -9.89
CA ALA A 129 23.00 17.65 -10.75
C ALA A 129 22.89 18.95 -9.93
N ARG A 130 22.21 18.94 -8.78
CA ARG A 130 22.11 20.10 -7.88
C ARG A 130 23.43 20.49 -7.23
N LEU A 131 24.26 19.50 -6.89
CA LEU A 131 25.59 19.73 -6.33
C LEU A 131 26.60 20.21 -7.40
N GLY A 132 26.32 19.97 -8.68
CA GLY A 132 27.22 20.31 -9.78
C GLY A 132 28.46 19.40 -9.90
N HIS A 133 28.49 18.30 -9.13
CA HIS A 133 29.53 17.28 -9.20
C HIS A 133 28.97 15.92 -8.75
N GLU A 134 29.63 14.84 -9.11
CA GLU A 134 29.29 13.51 -8.63
C GLU A 134 29.64 13.39 -7.14
N ARG A 135 28.64 13.12 -6.30
CA ARG A 135 28.78 12.91 -4.85
C ARG A 135 28.22 11.58 -4.40
N LEU A 136 27.08 11.18 -4.95
CA LEU A 136 26.42 9.90 -4.71
C LEU A 136 26.65 9.01 -5.92
N VAL A 137 27.11 7.79 -5.70
CA VAL A 137 27.39 6.81 -6.75
C VAL A 137 26.31 5.74 -6.71
N LEU A 138 25.77 5.37 -7.87
CA LEU A 138 24.80 4.29 -7.93
C LEU A 138 25.47 2.93 -7.68
N PRO A 139 24.82 2.05 -6.92
CA PRO A 139 25.17 0.63 -6.87
C PRO A 139 25.30 0.03 -8.27
N GLU A 140 26.28 -0.86 -8.48
CA GLU A 140 26.46 -1.66 -9.68
C GLU A 140 25.23 -2.53 -9.98
N SER A 141 24.48 -2.92 -8.94
CA SER A 141 23.23 -3.66 -9.08
C SER A 141 22.08 -2.85 -9.68
N LEU A 142 22.20 -1.52 -9.77
CA LEU A 142 21.21 -0.62 -10.33
C LEU A 142 21.56 -0.15 -11.74
N ASP A 143 20.85 -0.68 -12.73
CA ASP A 143 20.99 -0.29 -14.13
C ASP A 143 20.27 1.04 -14.45
N PRO A 144 21.00 2.11 -14.82
CA PRO A 144 20.38 3.39 -15.22
C PRO A 144 19.61 3.31 -16.55
N ALA A 145 19.72 2.22 -17.33
CA ALA A 145 18.99 2.05 -18.58
C ALA A 145 17.47 2.02 -18.36
N ALA A 146 16.99 1.46 -17.24
CA ALA A 146 15.57 1.43 -16.91
C ALA A 146 15.00 2.85 -16.73
N LEU A 147 15.70 3.72 -15.99
CA LEU A 147 15.33 5.13 -15.87
C LEU A 147 15.43 5.86 -17.21
N THR A 148 16.46 5.57 -18.01
CA THR A 148 16.62 6.18 -19.34
C THR A 148 15.47 5.84 -20.26
N ALA A 149 15.07 4.56 -20.30
CA ALA A 149 13.92 4.08 -21.06
C ALA A 149 12.62 4.73 -20.57
N LEU A 150 12.45 4.83 -19.24
CA LEU A 150 11.33 5.54 -18.63
C LEU A 150 11.28 7.00 -19.11
N ARG A 151 12.35 7.78 -18.96
CA ARG A 151 12.38 9.22 -19.29
C ARG A 151 12.28 9.51 -20.79
N THR A 152 12.58 8.53 -21.65
CA THR A 152 12.47 8.68 -23.12
C THR A 152 11.04 8.51 -23.59
N ASP A 153 10.39 7.38 -23.27
CA ASP A 153 9.01 7.12 -23.71
C ASP A 153 8.26 6.06 -22.86
N GLY A 154 8.96 5.32 -22.00
CA GLY A 154 8.40 4.20 -21.24
C GLY A 154 7.31 4.57 -20.22
N TRP A 155 7.16 5.84 -19.90
CA TRP A 155 6.17 6.35 -18.94
C TRP A 155 4.76 6.53 -19.51
N ARG A 156 4.56 6.34 -20.83
CA ARG A 156 3.24 6.49 -21.48
C ARG A 156 2.34 5.28 -21.26
N ASN A 157 2.10 4.93 -20.00
CA ASN A 157 1.19 3.87 -19.60
C ASN A 157 0.43 4.28 -18.33
N PRO A 158 -0.74 3.68 -18.04
CA PRO A 158 -1.56 4.07 -16.89
C PRO A 158 -0.85 3.93 -15.54
N VAL A 159 0.02 2.92 -15.38
CA VAL A 159 0.71 2.64 -14.11
C VAL A 159 1.72 3.74 -13.75
N SER A 160 2.35 4.35 -14.76
CA SER A 160 3.32 5.44 -14.55
C SER A 160 2.73 6.72 -14.00
N ALA A 161 1.41 6.89 -14.02
CA ALA A 161 0.75 8.00 -13.35
C ALA A 161 1.11 8.08 -11.86
N PHE A 162 1.35 6.94 -11.18
CA PHE A 162 1.68 6.93 -9.75
C PHE A 162 3.07 7.54 -9.44
N TYR A 163 4.00 7.53 -10.39
CA TYR A 163 5.40 7.95 -10.20
C TYR A 163 5.87 8.94 -11.27
N LEU A 164 4.96 9.81 -11.71
CA LEU A 164 5.22 10.76 -12.78
C LEU A 164 6.36 11.75 -12.44
N GLU A 165 6.61 11.98 -11.16
CA GLU A 165 7.63 12.90 -10.67
C GLU A 165 9.07 12.54 -11.03
N ILE A 166 9.35 11.26 -11.34
CA ILE A 166 10.69 10.82 -11.76
C ILE A 166 10.91 10.86 -13.28
N VAL A 167 9.86 11.15 -14.06
CA VAL A 167 9.92 11.29 -15.53
C VAL A 167 10.64 12.58 -15.94
N GLY A 168 10.47 13.65 -15.17
CA GLY A 168 11.04 14.97 -15.46
C GLY A 168 10.14 15.84 -16.35
N PRO A 169 10.69 16.85 -17.05
CA PRO A 169 9.91 17.91 -17.69
C PRO A 169 8.86 17.46 -18.71
N ALA A 170 9.01 16.27 -19.30
CA ALA A 170 8.05 15.72 -20.25
C ALA A 170 6.67 15.40 -19.62
N ALA A 171 6.60 15.30 -18.30
CA ALA A 171 5.36 15.08 -17.55
C ALA A 171 4.43 16.30 -17.53
N VAL A 172 4.99 17.51 -17.59
CA VAL A 172 4.27 18.76 -17.35
C VAL A 172 3.17 18.95 -18.41
N GLY A 173 1.91 19.03 -17.97
CA GLY A 173 0.74 19.22 -18.81
C GLY A 173 0.52 18.12 -19.86
N SER A 174 1.14 16.94 -19.68
CA SER A 174 1.05 15.88 -20.67
C SER A 174 -0.36 15.32 -20.79
N ALA A 175 -0.83 15.15 -22.04
CA ALA A 175 -2.08 14.48 -22.36
C ALA A 175 -2.03 12.95 -22.23
N ALA A 176 -0.85 12.36 -21.94
CA ALA A 176 -0.71 10.92 -21.74
C ALA A 176 -1.31 10.44 -20.40
N VAL A 177 -1.53 11.37 -19.46
CA VAL A 177 -2.12 11.10 -18.15
C VAL A 177 -3.17 12.15 -17.87
N THR A 178 -4.38 11.71 -17.53
CA THR A 178 -5.52 12.61 -17.29
C THR A 178 -5.82 12.66 -15.78
N PRO A 179 -5.88 13.86 -15.17
CA PRO A 179 -6.34 14.00 -13.80
C PRO A 179 -7.79 13.55 -13.62
N VAL A 180 -8.05 12.85 -12.52
CA VAL A 180 -9.40 12.51 -12.07
C VAL A 180 -9.65 13.31 -10.81
N ASN A 181 -10.63 14.21 -10.81
CA ASN A 181 -10.90 15.13 -9.69
C ASN A 181 -9.66 15.94 -9.23
N GLY A 182 -8.77 16.25 -10.17
CA GLY A 182 -7.52 17.00 -9.91
C GLY A 182 -6.36 16.15 -9.40
N VAL A 183 -6.51 14.83 -9.20
CA VAL A 183 -5.41 13.97 -8.78
C VAL A 183 -4.84 13.16 -9.95
N ILE A 184 -3.51 13.06 -9.98
CA ILE A 184 -2.77 12.11 -10.81
C ILE A 184 -2.33 10.93 -9.96
N GLY A 185 -2.73 9.72 -10.35
CA GLY A 185 -2.17 8.48 -9.79
C GLY A 185 -2.25 8.38 -8.27
N CYS A 186 -3.26 8.99 -7.63
CA CYS A 186 -3.37 9.07 -6.16
C CYS A 186 -2.08 9.55 -5.45
N SER A 187 -1.27 10.39 -6.09
CA SER A 187 0.02 10.89 -5.58
C SER A 187 0.09 12.41 -5.66
N ALA A 188 0.47 13.06 -4.57
CA ALA A 188 0.67 14.50 -4.53
C ALA A 188 1.91 14.91 -5.36
N ALA A 189 2.97 14.12 -5.29
CA ALA A 189 4.20 14.29 -6.06
C ALA A 189 3.96 14.19 -7.56
N ALA A 190 3.23 13.16 -8.01
CA ALA A 190 2.89 12.99 -9.42
C ALA A 190 1.99 14.14 -9.91
N THR A 191 1.04 14.58 -9.07
CA THR A 191 0.18 15.73 -9.38
C THR A 191 0.98 17.03 -9.50
N ALA A 192 1.93 17.27 -8.58
CA ALA A 192 2.83 18.42 -8.65
C ALA A 192 3.72 18.38 -9.90
N ALA A 193 4.24 17.21 -10.26
CA ALA A 193 5.03 17.02 -11.47
C ALA A 193 4.25 17.30 -12.76
N TRP A 194 2.96 16.92 -12.79
CA TRP A 194 2.09 17.21 -13.93
C TRP A 194 1.75 18.69 -14.05
N LEU A 195 1.52 19.39 -12.93
CA LEU A 195 1.29 20.83 -12.91
C LEU A 195 2.52 21.64 -13.32
N GLY A 196 3.70 21.20 -12.87
CA GLY A 196 4.96 21.88 -13.09
C GLY A 196 5.28 22.95 -12.03
N PRO A 197 6.44 23.62 -12.19
CA PRO A 197 7.03 24.47 -11.16
C PRO A 197 6.43 25.88 -11.09
N GLU A 198 5.64 26.28 -12.09
CA GLU A 198 4.97 27.58 -12.11
C GLU A 198 3.61 27.48 -11.43
N ALA A 199 3.21 28.55 -10.74
CA ALA A 199 1.90 28.60 -10.11
C ALA A 199 0.80 28.52 -11.20
N PRO A 200 -0.14 27.56 -11.12
CA PRO A 200 -1.24 27.47 -12.06
C PRO A 200 -2.24 28.61 -11.84
N GLU A 201 -3.07 28.86 -12.85
CA GLU A 201 -4.15 29.86 -12.78
C GLU A 201 -5.16 29.51 -11.65
N PRO A 202 -5.77 30.53 -11.01
CA PRO A 202 -6.81 30.30 -10.01
C PRO A 202 -7.96 29.43 -10.53
N GLY A 203 -8.36 28.43 -9.75
CA GLY A 203 -9.44 27.50 -10.10
C GLY A 203 -8.99 26.25 -10.85
N ASP A 204 -7.68 26.01 -10.98
CA ASP A 204 -7.17 24.73 -11.43
C ASP A 204 -7.48 23.62 -10.40
N ALA A 205 -8.18 22.56 -10.85
CA ALA A 205 -8.66 21.50 -9.98
C ALA A 205 -7.53 20.70 -9.31
N SER A 206 -6.37 20.57 -9.98
CA SER A 206 -5.21 19.85 -9.46
C SER A 206 -4.44 20.69 -8.44
N ALA A 207 -4.36 22.00 -8.67
CA ALA A 207 -3.84 22.94 -7.68
C ALA A 207 -4.71 22.96 -6.42
N ASP A 208 -6.03 23.05 -6.58
CA ASP A 208 -6.98 23.00 -5.48
C ASP A 208 -6.90 21.67 -4.72
N PHE A 209 -6.65 20.57 -5.42
CA PHE A 209 -6.39 19.27 -4.81
C PHE A 209 -5.14 19.30 -3.92
N LEU A 210 -4.00 19.81 -4.42
CA LEU A 210 -2.78 19.91 -3.61
C LEU A 210 -2.96 20.82 -2.40
N VAL A 211 -3.69 21.94 -2.54
CA VAL A 211 -4.04 22.84 -1.44
C VAL A 211 -4.86 22.10 -0.37
N ARG A 212 -5.87 21.33 -0.77
CA ARG A 212 -6.67 20.53 0.18
C ARG A 212 -5.81 19.48 0.88
N THR A 213 -5.09 18.67 0.12
CA THR A 213 -4.28 17.55 0.66
C THR A 213 -3.24 18.02 1.67
N GLN A 214 -2.50 19.10 1.37
CA GLN A 214 -1.49 19.62 2.31
C GLN A 214 -2.11 20.28 3.54
N SER A 215 -3.33 20.84 3.43
CA SER A 215 -4.01 21.47 4.57
C SER A 215 -4.43 20.47 5.64
N LEU A 216 -4.66 19.20 5.27
CA LEU A 216 -5.03 18.13 6.20
C LEU A 216 -3.94 17.84 7.24
N LEU A 217 -2.67 18.05 6.87
CA LEU A 217 -1.51 17.76 7.72
C LEU A 217 -0.70 19.02 8.08
N ASP A 218 -1.25 20.21 7.80
CA ASP A 218 -0.61 21.51 8.01
C ASP A 218 0.75 21.67 7.28
N GLY A 219 0.82 21.26 6.02
CA GLY A 219 1.99 21.45 5.17
C GLY A 219 2.47 20.15 4.51
N PRO A 220 2.92 19.14 5.28
CA PRO A 220 3.27 17.82 4.76
C PRO A 220 2.11 17.14 4.04
N VAL A 221 2.41 16.06 3.32
CA VAL A 221 1.41 15.25 2.62
C VAL A 221 1.63 13.77 2.87
N ALA A 222 0.55 12.99 2.77
CA ALA A 222 0.58 11.54 2.93
C ALA A 222 1.26 10.82 1.76
N GLY A 223 1.72 9.59 1.98
CA GLY A 223 2.39 8.73 1.00
C GLY A 223 1.48 8.28 -0.16
N LEU A 224 0.18 8.30 0.09
CA LEU A 224 -0.89 8.05 -0.87
C LEU A 224 -2.01 9.03 -0.56
N THR A 225 -2.70 9.55 -1.58
CA THR A 225 -3.78 10.51 -1.34
C THR A 225 -5.16 9.87 -1.22
N SER A 226 -5.33 8.65 -1.75
CA SER A 226 -6.53 7.85 -1.54
C SER A 226 -6.33 6.37 -1.90
N MET A 227 -7.01 5.50 -1.16
CA MET A 227 -7.25 4.08 -1.47
C MET A 227 -8.69 3.68 -1.17
N THR A 228 -9.62 4.63 -1.27
CA THR A 228 -10.97 4.50 -0.70
C THR A 228 -11.76 3.29 -1.20
N TYR A 229 -11.61 2.89 -2.47
CA TYR A 229 -12.33 1.72 -2.97
C TYR A 229 -11.75 0.43 -2.39
N PHE A 230 -10.42 0.30 -2.42
CA PHE A 230 -9.71 -0.83 -1.82
C PHE A 230 -10.01 -0.95 -0.33
N GLU A 231 -9.85 0.15 0.42
CA GLU A 231 -9.97 0.16 1.88
C GLU A 231 -11.36 -0.24 2.33
N ARG A 232 -12.39 0.31 1.68
CA ARG A 232 -13.79 0.03 2.00
C ARG A 232 -14.18 -1.39 1.63
N ALA A 233 -13.78 -1.88 0.46
CA ALA A 233 -14.05 -3.26 0.04
C ALA A 233 -13.34 -4.26 0.96
N TRP A 234 -12.06 -4.04 1.27
CA TRP A 234 -11.28 -4.88 2.16
C TRP A 234 -11.89 -4.92 3.57
N SER A 235 -12.20 -3.74 4.13
CA SER A 235 -12.77 -3.60 5.48
C SER A 235 -14.15 -4.25 5.60
N TYR A 236 -15.02 -4.07 4.58
CA TYR A 236 -16.31 -4.74 4.52
C TYR A 236 -16.15 -6.26 4.63
N ARG A 237 -15.23 -6.84 3.86
CA ARG A 237 -15.05 -8.29 3.81
C ARG A 237 -14.58 -8.87 5.14
N VAL A 238 -13.60 -8.25 5.80
CA VAL A 238 -13.11 -8.76 7.10
C VAL A 238 -14.16 -8.60 8.20
N LEU A 239 -14.93 -7.51 8.20
CA LEU A 239 -16.00 -7.30 9.17
C LEU A 239 -17.17 -8.26 8.94
N ALA A 240 -17.56 -8.51 7.68
CA ALA A 240 -18.57 -9.49 7.32
C ALA A 240 -18.14 -10.91 7.74
N ALA A 241 -16.91 -11.30 7.45
CA ALA A 241 -16.34 -12.58 7.86
C ALA A 241 -16.29 -12.73 9.39
N ALA A 242 -15.99 -11.64 10.11
CA ALA A 242 -16.01 -11.59 11.58
C ALA A 242 -17.43 -11.54 12.17
N GLY A 243 -18.46 -11.34 11.35
CA GLY A 243 -19.85 -11.42 11.79
C GLY A 243 -20.57 -10.15 12.13
N GLU A 244 -20.08 -9.02 11.65
CA GLU A 244 -20.84 -7.79 11.80
C GLU A 244 -22.18 -7.88 11.09
N GLU A 245 -23.18 -7.21 11.68
CA GLU A 245 -24.52 -7.13 11.11
C GLU A 245 -24.47 -6.45 9.74
N PRO A 246 -25.08 -7.03 8.69
CA PRO A 246 -25.03 -6.50 7.34
C PRO A 246 -25.42 -5.02 7.24
N GLU A 247 -26.43 -4.58 8.00
CA GLU A 247 -26.89 -3.19 8.01
C GLU A 247 -25.84 -2.22 8.56
N ALA A 248 -25.01 -2.66 9.52
CA ALA A 248 -23.98 -1.83 10.13
C ALA A 248 -22.82 -1.56 9.17
N ILE A 249 -22.51 -2.51 8.29
CA ILE A 249 -21.38 -2.42 7.35
C ILE A 249 -21.78 -2.12 5.90
N ALA A 250 -23.07 -2.16 5.57
CA ALA A 250 -23.60 -1.79 4.25
C ALA A 250 -23.13 -0.42 3.72
N PRO A 251 -22.93 0.63 4.55
CA PRO A 251 -22.39 1.90 4.06
C PRO A 251 -21.00 1.78 3.40
N LEU A 252 -20.21 0.76 3.75
CA LEU A 252 -18.90 0.53 3.11
C LEU A 252 -19.04 0.17 1.62
N LEU A 253 -20.15 -0.42 1.20
CA LEU A 253 -20.40 -0.80 -0.20
C LEU A 253 -20.99 0.33 -1.05
N ALA A 254 -21.51 1.39 -0.42
CA ALA A 254 -22.25 2.44 -1.10
C ALA A 254 -21.36 3.27 -2.03
N GLY A 255 -21.68 3.31 -3.33
CA GLY A 255 -20.91 4.10 -4.30
C GLY A 255 -19.53 3.52 -4.65
N LEU A 256 -19.26 2.26 -4.28
CA LEU A 256 -18.18 1.51 -4.91
C LEU A 256 -18.48 1.28 -6.40
N PRO A 257 -17.45 1.14 -7.27
CA PRO A 257 -17.64 0.82 -8.68
C PRO A 257 -18.54 -0.42 -8.89
N GLY A 258 -19.30 -0.41 -9.98
CA GLY A 258 -20.09 -1.56 -10.44
C GLY A 258 -19.67 -1.96 -11.85
N ASP A 259 -20.17 -3.11 -12.33
CA ASP A 259 -19.73 -3.72 -13.60
C ASP A 259 -18.21 -3.98 -13.62
N VAL A 260 -17.67 -4.31 -12.45
CA VAL A 260 -16.21 -4.43 -12.26
C VAL A 260 -15.68 -5.63 -13.04
N GLY A 261 -16.47 -6.70 -13.16
CA GLY A 261 -16.12 -7.90 -13.92
C GLY A 261 -15.76 -7.61 -15.38
N ARG A 262 -16.37 -6.59 -16.00
CA ARG A 262 -16.07 -6.19 -17.37
C ARG A 262 -15.03 -5.06 -17.45
N THR A 263 -15.12 -4.09 -16.53
CA THR A 263 -14.38 -2.83 -16.62
C THR A 263 -13.05 -2.82 -15.86
N GLY A 264 -12.84 -3.79 -14.96
CA GLY A 264 -11.80 -3.69 -13.94
C GLY A 264 -12.11 -2.57 -12.94
N ALA A 265 -11.23 -2.37 -11.96
CA ALA A 265 -11.33 -1.20 -11.10
C ALA A 265 -9.99 -0.87 -10.44
N PRO A 266 -9.74 0.42 -10.15
CA PRO A 266 -8.58 0.85 -9.38
C PRO A 266 -8.86 0.83 -7.87
N SER A 267 -7.82 1.03 -7.07
CA SER A 267 -7.92 1.22 -5.61
C SER A 267 -8.64 2.51 -5.19
N ALA A 268 -8.65 3.53 -6.06
CA ALA A 268 -9.34 4.81 -5.87
C ALA A 268 -9.46 5.58 -7.22
N PRO A 269 -10.32 6.62 -7.30
CA PRO A 269 -10.36 7.50 -8.47
C PRO A 269 -8.98 8.10 -8.79
N GLY A 270 -8.55 7.96 -10.05
CA GLY A 270 -7.26 8.49 -10.53
C GLY A 270 -6.08 7.53 -10.42
N ALA A 271 -6.24 6.37 -9.75
CA ALA A 271 -5.28 5.28 -9.83
C ALA A 271 -5.49 4.42 -11.09
N ALA A 272 -4.45 3.70 -11.50
CA ALA A 272 -4.56 2.68 -12.52
C ALA A 272 -5.36 1.48 -12.00
N ALA A 273 -6.09 0.80 -12.89
CA ALA A 273 -6.71 -0.47 -12.55
C ALA A 273 -5.64 -1.54 -12.25
N ASP A 274 -5.96 -2.43 -11.31
CA ASP A 274 -5.09 -3.52 -10.89
C ASP A 274 -5.94 -4.75 -10.52
N SER A 275 -5.36 -5.95 -10.59
CA SER A 275 -6.11 -7.20 -10.38
C SER A 275 -6.58 -7.39 -8.94
N GLU A 276 -5.90 -6.80 -7.96
CA GLU A 276 -6.24 -6.97 -6.55
C GLU A 276 -7.44 -6.12 -6.16
N SER A 277 -7.41 -4.83 -6.50
CA SER A 277 -8.53 -3.91 -6.32
C SER A 277 -9.76 -4.39 -7.10
N ALA A 278 -9.57 -4.81 -8.36
CA ALA A 278 -10.65 -5.40 -9.16
C ALA A 278 -11.24 -6.64 -8.47
N ALA A 279 -10.40 -7.57 -8.01
CA ALA A 279 -10.88 -8.78 -7.34
C ALA A 279 -11.67 -8.49 -6.05
N LEU A 280 -11.16 -7.59 -5.20
CA LEU A 280 -11.86 -7.16 -3.98
C LEU A 280 -13.21 -6.50 -4.29
N LEU A 281 -13.24 -5.63 -5.32
CA LEU A 281 -14.45 -4.91 -5.70
C LEU A 281 -15.49 -5.81 -6.38
N LEU A 282 -15.07 -6.84 -7.13
CA LEU A 282 -15.99 -7.87 -7.62
C LEU A 282 -16.65 -8.64 -6.48
N LEU A 283 -15.89 -9.02 -5.46
CA LEU A 283 -16.43 -9.72 -4.30
C LEU A 283 -17.41 -8.84 -3.54
N ALA A 284 -17.07 -7.57 -3.34
CA ALA A 284 -17.95 -6.56 -2.75
C ALA A 284 -19.23 -6.32 -3.59
N GLU A 285 -19.12 -6.29 -4.91
CA GLU A 285 -20.26 -6.23 -5.83
C GLU A 285 -21.14 -7.47 -5.69
N ALA A 286 -20.56 -8.67 -5.63
CA ALA A 286 -21.30 -9.91 -5.46
C ALA A 286 -22.03 -10.00 -4.11
N ASP A 287 -21.43 -9.48 -3.04
CA ASP A 287 -22.09 -9.40 -1.73
C ASP A 287 -23.24 -8.39 -1.74
N ARG A 288 -23.17 -7.34 -2.56
CA ARG A 288 -24.25 -6.37 -2.75
C ARG A 288 -25.40 -6.88 -3.61
N THR A 289 -25.10 -7.65 -4.67
CA THR A 289 -26.09 -8.10 -5.66
C THR A 289 -26.63 -9.50 -5.39
N GLY A 290 -25.91 -10.31 -4.60
CA GLY A 290 -26.21 -11.72 -4.35
C GLY A 290 -25.70 -12.67 -5.44
N GLU A 291 -25.07 -12.18 -6.50
CA GLU A 291 -24.57 -12.96 -7.63
C GLU A 291 -23.17 -12.51 -8.05
N MET A 292 -22.32 -13.46 -8.46
CA MET A 292 -20.94 -13.15 -8.85
C MET A 292 -20.93 -12.86 -10.35
N ALA A 293 -20.61 -11.62 -10.73
CA ALA A 293 -20.40 -11.29 -12.14
C ALA A 293 -19.19 -12.05 -12.70
N GLU A 294 -19.22 -12.33 -14.02
CA GLU A 294 -18.08 -12.94 -14.70
C GLU A 294 -16.82 -12.05 -14.55
N PRO A 295 -15.71 -12.60 -14.02
CA PRO A 295 -14.49 -11.82 -13.78
C PRO A 295 -13.65 -11.67 -15.05
N GLN A 296 -14.26 -11.22 -16.15
CA GLN A 296 -13.62 -11.13 -17.46
C GLN A 296 -12.35 -10.27 -17.43
N CYS A 297 -12.37 -9.16 -16.68
CA CYS A 297 -11.28 -8.21 -16.56
C CYS A 297 -10.00 -8.86 -16.02
N LEU A 298 -10.11 -9.86 -15.13
CA LEU A 298 -8.94 -10.47 -14.51
C LEU A 298 -8.06 -11.22 -15.51
N TRP A 299 -8.61 -11.68 -16.63
CA TRP A 299 -7.85 -12.42 -17.65
C TRP A 299 -6.76 -11.59 -18.34
N GLU A 300 -6.80 -10.25 -18.29
CA GLU A 300 -5.71 -9.42 -18.82
C GLU A 300 -4.40 -9.58 -18.01
N TYR A 301 -4.53 -10.00 -16.74
CA TYR A 301 -3.42 -10.18 -15.82
C TYR A 301 -2.86 -11.61 -15.80
N ASP A 302 -3.50 -12.59 -16.43
CA ASP A 302 -3.07 -14.01 -16.43
C ASP A 302 -1.71 -14.18 -17.14
N ARG A 303 -0.81 -14.96 -16.54
CA ARG A 303 0.52 -15.32 -17.06
C ARG A 303 0.77 -16.82 -16.98
N ASP A 304 -0.27 -17.60 -17.24
CA ASP A 304 -0.31 -19.06 -17.29
C ASP A 304 -0.03 -19.77 -15.95
N THR A 305 0.62 -19.15 -14.98
CA THR A 305 0.89 -19.74 -13.66
C THR A 305 0.28 -18.93 -12.53
N HIS A 306 0.19 -17.62 -12.73
CA HIS A 306 -0.26 -16.63 -11.77
C HIS A 306 -0.83 -15.43 -12.52
N PHE A 307 -1.39 -14.49 -11.76
CA PHE A 307 -1.84 -13.20 -12.24
C PHE A 307 -0.89 -12.10 -11.78
N LEU A 308 -0.54 -11.15 -12.65
CA LEU A 308 0.17 -9.94 -12.26
C LEU A 308 -0.75 -8.99 -11.50
N THR A 309 -0.19 -8.11 -10.67
CA THR A 309 -1.01 -7.04 -10.05
C THR A 309 -1.40 -5.98 -11.07
N THR A 310 -0.47 -5.56 -11.93
CA THR A 310 -0.66 -4.47 -12.91
C THR A 310 -0.13 -4.87 -14.28
N VAL A 311 -0.67 -4.24 -15.33
CA VAL A 311 -0.23 -4.40 -16.73
C VAL A 311 -0.07 -3.02 -17.40
N PRO A 312 0.83 -2.87 -18.41
CA PRO A 312 1.73 -3.88 -18.97
C PRO A 312 2.96 -4.16 -18.09
N VAL A 313 3.20 -3.34 -17.07
CA VAL A 313 4.30 -3.48 -16.12
C VAL A 313 3.74 -3.92 -14.76
N GLY A 314 4.34 -4.93 -14.14
CA GLY A 314 3.90 -5.43 -12.85
C GLY A 314 4.72 -6.64 -12.42
N ALA A 315 4.94 -6.75 -11.10
CA ALA A 315 5.49 -7.94 -10.49
C ALA A 315 4.34 -8.79 -9.92
N PRO A 316 4.51 -10.12 -9.85
CA PRO A 316 3.56 -10.98 -9.17
C PRO A 316 3.46 -10.62 -7.67
N SER A 317 2.31 -10.92 -7.09
CA SER A 317 2.01 -10.74 -5.67
C SER A 317 1.19 -11.92 -5.20
N VAL A 318 1.58 -12.52 -4.08
CA VAL A 318 0.83 -13.62 -3.47
C VAL A 318 -0.50 -13.12 -2.90
N ILE A 319 -0.54 -11.88 -2.41
CA ILE A 319 -1.78 -11.25 -1.92
C ILE A 319 -2.75 -11.02 -3.08
N SER A 320 -2.31 -10.40 -4.19
CA SER A 320 -3.17 -10.19 -5.36
C SER A 320 -3.70 -11.54 -5.90
N ASN A 321 -2.84 -12.56 -5.98
CA ASN A 321 -3.25 -13.90 -6.42
C ASN A 321 -4.21 -14.59 -5.44
N ALA A 322 -4.07 -14.39 -4.13
CA ALA A 322 -5.03 -14.86 -3.14
C ALA A 322 -6.43 -14.26 -3.39
N ARG A 323 -6.53 -12.96 -3.71
CA ARG A 323 -7.82 -12.32 -4.05
C ARG A 323 -8.40 -12.84 -5.36
N VAL A 324 -7.56 -13.05 -6.36
CA VAL A 324 -7.97 -13.65 -7.63
C VAL A 324 -8.48 -15.08 -7.40
N LEU A 325 -7.81 -15.89 -6.57
CA LEU A 325 -8.27 -17.23 -6.21
C LEU A 325 -9.69 -17.20 -5.63
N GLU A 326 -9.97 -16.31 -4.67
CA GLU A 326 -11.31 -16.17 -4.08
C GLU A 326 -12.38 -15.84 -5.13
N VAL A 327 -12.09 -14.93 -6.05
CA VAL A 327 -12.99 -14.54 -7.15
C VAL A 327 -13.29 -15.71 -8.07
N LEU A 328 -12.24 -16.35 -8.60
CA LEU A 328 -12.37 -17.44 -9.56
C LEU A 328 -13.08 -18.65 -8.93
N ASP A 329 -12.76 -18.95 -7.66
CA ASP A 329 -13.38 -20.03 -6.90
C ASP A 329 -14.86 -19.77 -6.60
N ARG A 330 -15.23 -18.53 -6.25
CA ARG A 330 -16.63 -18.17 -6.02
C ARG A 330 -17.44 -18.21 -7.32
N TYR A 331 -16.89 -17.70 -8.42
CA TYR A 331 -17.56 -17.71 -9.72
C TYR A 331 -17.76 -19.13 -10.26
N ARG A 332 -16.71 -19.98 -10.26
CA ARG A 332 -16.83 -21.36 -10.76
C ARG A 332 -17.88 -22.20 -10.03
N ARG A 333 -18.12 -21.92 -8.74
CA ARG A 333 -19.13 -22.64 -7.93
C ARG A 333 -20.56 -22.31 -8.35
N GLN A 334 -20.76 -21.27 -9.18
CA GLN A 334 -22.04 -20.96 -9.81
C GLN A 334 -22.29 -21.78 -11.08
N ASP A 335 -21.38 -22.69 -11.43
CA ASP A 335 -21.45 -23.59 -12.59
C ASP A 335 -21.65 -22.84 -13.92
N PRO A 336 -20.78 -21.87 -14.26
CA PRO A 336 -20.86 -21.15 -15.53
C PRO A 336 -20.54 -22.09 -16.71
N PRO A 337 -20.96 -21.74 -17.94
CA PRO A 337 -20.72 -22.59 -19.13
C PRO A 337 -19.27 -23.00 -19.37
N ASP A 338 -18.30 -22.20 -18.94
CA ASP A 338 -16.85 -22.44 -19.04
C ASP A 338 -16.19 -22.74 -17.68
N ALA A 339 -16.94 -23.36 -16.75
CA ALA A 339 -16.46 -23.74 -15.42
C ALA A 339 -15.10 -24.45 -15.41
N ASP A 340 -14.81 -25.28 -16.42
CA ASP A 340 -13.51 -25.97 -16.57
C ASP A 340 -12.32 -25.00 -16.67
N ARG A 341 -12.49 -23.87 -17.38
CA ARG A 341 -11.46 -22.82 -17.50
C ARG A 341 -11.16 -22.20 -16.14
N TYR A 342 -12.20 -21.91 -15.37
CA TYR A 342 -12.07 -21.34 -14.03
C TYR A 342 -11.50 -22.36 -13.04
N ALA A 343 -11.88 -23.63 -13.14
CA ALA A 343 -11.33 -24.70 -12.33
C ALA A 343 -9.83 -24.90 -12.58
N ASP A 344 -9.39 -24.85 -13.84
CA ASP A 344 -7.96 -24.86 -14.18
C ASP A 344 -7.23 -23.66 -13.57
N ALA A 345 -7.75 -22.44 -13.76
CA ALA A 345 -7.13 -21.24 -13.19
C ALA A 345 -7.07 -21.27 -11.66
N VAL A 346 -8.10 -21.75 -10.97
CA VAL A 346 -8.09 -21.98 -9.51
C VAL A 346 -6.98 -22.94 -9.11
N ALA A 347 -6.81 -24.06 -9.82
CA ALA A 347 -5.75 -25.03 -9.53
C ALA A 347 -4.34 -24.45 -9.77
N ARG A 348 -4.16 -23.65 -10.81
CA ARG A 348 -2.89 -22.97 -11.12
C ARG A 348 -2.53 -21.95 -10.04
N VAL A 349 -3.47 -21.08 -9.67
CA VAL A 349 -3.26 -20.05 -8.65
C VAL A 349 -3.03 -20.67 -7.26
N ALA A 350 -3.78 -21.72 -6.91
CA ALA A 350 -3.56 -22.48 -5.67
C ALA A 350 -2.13 -23.03 -5.59
N ARG A 351 -1.65 -23.67 -6.67
CA ARG A 351 -0.28 -24.18 -6.75
C ARG A 351 0.75 -23.06 -6.65
N TYR A 352 0.52 -21.93 -7.34
CA TYR A 352 1.40 -20.77 -7.22
C TYR A 352 1.51 -20.27 -5.78
N LEU A 353 0.40 -20.19 -5.03
CA LEU A 353 0.44 -19.83 -3.61
C LEU A 353 1.22 -20.86 -2.78
N GLU A 354 0.99 -22.15 -3.00
CA GLU A 354 1.71 -23.23 -2.30
C GLU A 354 3.23 -23.18 -2.56
N GLU A 355 3.65 -23.02 -3.81
CA GLU A 355 5.06 -22.94 -4.22
C GLU A 355 5.76 -21.70 -3.67
N ASN A 356 5.02 -20.62 -3.40
CA ASN A 356 5.53 -19.37 -2.81
C ASN A 356 5.39 -19.32 -1.28
N GLN A 357 4.89 -20.37 -0.63
CA GLN A 357 4.94 -20.47 0.83
C GLN A 357 6.37 -20.80 1.26
N ARG A 358 6.90 -20.01 2.20
CA ARG A 358 8.25 -20.23 2.73
C ARG A 358 8.30 -21.50 3.59
N PRO A 359 9.51 -22.07 3.81
CA PRO A 359 9.67 -23.26 4.66
C PRO A 359 9.19 -23.07 6.11
N ASP A 360 9.21 -21.84 6.62
CA ASP A 360 8.70 -21.46 7.94
C ASP A 360 7.17 -21.37 8.02
N GLY A 361 6.46 -21.55 6.90
CA GLY A 361 5.00 -21.48 6.80
C GLY A 361 4.45 -20.09 6.46
N ALA A 362 5.30 -19.07 6.38
CA ALA A 362 4.88 -17.71 6.05
C ALA A 362 4.74 -17.48 4.55
N TRP A 363 3.89 -16.52 4.18
CA TRP A 363 4.00 -15.82 2.91
C TRP A 363 4.59 -14.44 3.13
N HIS A 364 5.35 -13.96 2.14
CA HIS A 364 5.84 -12.60 2.07
C HIS A 364 5.32 -11.97 0.79
N ASP A 365 5.05 -10.67 0.86
CA ASP A 365 4.54 -9.93 -0.28
C ASP A 365 5.16 -8.53 -0.33
N ARG A 366 5.26 -7.98 -1.54
CA ARG A 366 5.87 -6.67 -1.78
C ARG A 366 5.00 -5.50 -1.32
N TRP A 367 3.72 -5.72 -1.01
CA TRP A 367 2.80 -4.67 -0.59
C TRP A 367 2.81 -4.42 0.92
N HIS A 368 3.41 -5.32 1.71
CA HIS A 368 3.39 -5.23 3.17
C HIS A 368 4.62 -5.91 3.80
N VAL A 369 5.34 -5.20 4.67
CA VAL A 369 6.61 -5.69 5.24
C VAL A 369 6.42 -6.84 6.23
N SER A 370 5.24 -6.93 6.86
CA SER A 370 4.93 -8.01 7.80
C SER A 370 4.41 -9.26 7.07
N PRO A 371 4.95 -10.46 7.38
CA PRO A 371 4.44 -11.72 6.84
C PRO A 371 3.03 -12.04 7.35
N TYR A 372 2.56 -11.47 8.47
CA TYR A 372 1.23 -11.78 9.01
C TYR A 372 0.11 -11.35 8.05
N TYR A 373 0.25 -10.22 7.35
CA TYR A 373 -0.75 -9.76 6.38
C TYR A 373 -0.83 -10.68 5.15
N ALA A 374 0.32 -11.03 4.58
CA ALA A 374 0.39 -11.92 3.42
C ALA A 374 -0.07 -13.35 3.78
N THR A 375 0.33 -13.85 4.95
CA THR A 375 -0.07 -15.18 5.45
C THR A 375 -1.57 -15.23 5.75
N PHE A 376 -2.14 -14.19 6.35
CA PHE A 376 -3.59 -14.06 6.52
C PHE A 376 -4.30 -14.08 5.16
N SER A 377 -3.88 -13.25 4.21
CA SER A 377 -4.52 -13.15 2.90
C SER A 377 -4.48 -14.46 2.13
N CYS A 378 -3.34 -15.14 2.08
CA CYS A 378 -3.19 -16.43 1.39
C CYS A 378 -3.94 -17.54 2.13
N GLY A 379 -3.80 -17.63 3.45
CA GLY A 379 -4.44 -18.65 4.27
C GLY A 379 -5.96 -18.59 4.23
N ALA A 380 -6.55 -17.39 4.34
CA ALA A 380 -7.99 -17.20 4.24
C ALA A 380 -8.54 -17.63 2.86
N ALA A 381 -7.85 -17.26 1.78
CA ALA A 381 -8.24 -17.62 0.41
C ALA A 381 -8.15 -19.15 0.17
N LEU A 382 -7.05 -19.78 0.58
CA LEU A 382 -6.86 -21.23 0.47
C LEU A 382 -7.88 -22.01 1.32
N SER A 383 -8.17 -21.53 2.54
CA SER A 383 -9.21 -22.09 3.40
C SER A 383 -10.59 -22.03 2.76
N ALA A 384 -10.99 -20.87 2.21
CA ALA A 384 -12.26 -20.71 1.51
C ALA A 384 -12.39 -21.63 0.27
N ALA A 385 -11.27 -21.85 -0.43
CA ALA A 385 -11.18 -22.78 -1.56
C ALA A 385 -11.12 -24.27 -1.15
N GLY A 386 -10.98 -24.58 0.14
CA GLY A 386 -10.91 -25.95 0.65
C GLY A 386 -9.55 -26.63 0.47
N ILE A 387 -8.46 -25.86 0.41
CA ILE A 387 -7.08 -26.34 0.20
C ILE A 387 -6.33 -26.34 1.54
N GLY A 388 -5.94 -27.53 2.02
CA GLY A 388 -5.55 -27.76 3.42
C GLY A 388 -4.05 -27.72 3.77
N GLU A 389 -3.18 -28.41 3.03
CA GLU A 389 -1.78 -28.62 3.46
C GLU A 389 -1.00 -27.32 3.76
N PRO A 390 -1.07 -26.25 2.94
CA PRO A 390 -0.39 -25.00 3.25
C PRO A 390 -0.89 -24.33 4.54
N LEU A 391 -2.14 -24.59 4.95
CA LEU A 391 -2.74 -24.00 6.15
C LEU A 391 -2.11 -24.53 7.42
N ASP A 392 -1.77 -25.82 7.47
CA ASP A 392 -1.14 -26.43 8.66
C ASP A 392 0.20 -25.74 8.98
N ARG A 393 1.00 -25.44 7.96
CA ARG A 393 2.26 -24.71 8.10
C ARG A 393 2.03 -23.25 8.52
N ALA A 394 1.03 -22.58 7.95
CA ALA A 394 0.66 -21.21 8.30
C ALA A 394 0.21 -21.09 9.76
N VAL A 395 -0.63 -22.03 10.21
CA VAL A 395 -1.09 -22.12 11.60
C VAL A 395 0.06 -22.39 12.55
N ALA A 396 0.97 -23.30 12.18
CA ALA A 396 2.15 -23.60 12.98
C ALA A 396 3.05 -22.35 13.14
N MET A 397 3.27 -21.61 12.05
CA MET A 397 3.99 -20.33 12.04
C MET A 397 3.36 -19.33 13.01
N VAL A 398 2.04 -19.09 12.89
CA VAL A 398 1.34 -18.13 13.75
C VAL A 398 1.38 -18.57 15.21
N ARG A 399 1.12 -19.84 15.52
CA ARG A 399 1.18 -20.31 16.92
C ARG A 399 2.57 -20.16 17.54
N ALA A 400 3.62 -20.45 16.78
CA ALA A 400 5.00 -20.31 17.24
C ALA A 400 5.41 -18.85 17.43
N GLY A 401 4.80 -17.93 16.67
CA GLY A 401 5.08 -16.50 16.71
C GLY A 401 4.35 -15.72 17.81
N GLN A 402 3.46 -16.35 18.59
CA GLN A 402 2.71 -15.63 19.63
C GLN A 402 3.63 -15.23 20.79
N HIS A 403 3.64 -13.95 21.13
CA HIS A 403 4.37 -13.43 22.27
C HIS A 403 3.69 -13.80 23.61
N ALA A 404 4.46 -13.73 24.70
CA ALA A 404 3.96 -14.04 26.05
C ALA A 404 2.80 -13.14 26.51
N ASP A 405 2.65 -11.95 25.94
CA ASP A 405 1.56 -11.02 26.23
C ASP A 405 0.35 -11.17 25.30
N GLY A 406 0.35 -12.21 24.45
CA GLY A 406 -0.71 -12.55 23.51
C GLY A 406 -0.58 -11.91 22.12
N SER A 407 0.34 -10.96 21.93
CA SER A 407 0.52 -10.24 20.66
C SER A 407 1.28 -11.02 19.60
N TRP A 408 1.22 -10.51 18.37
CA TRP A 408 2.12 -10.84 17.27
C TRP A 408 2.77 -9.59 16.71
N GLY A 409 4.00 -9.74 16.21
CA GLY A 409 4.63 -8.75 15.33
C GLY A 409 6.13 -8.97 15.15
N VAL A 410 6.65 -8.59 13.98
CA VAL A 410 8.05 -8.90 13.60
C VAL A 410 9.08 -8.12 14.43
N ARG A 411 8.73 -6.91 14.87
CA ARG A 411 9.60 -6.01 15.64
C ARG A 411 9.00 -5.64 16.99
N GLY A 412 8.37 -6.63 17.63
CA GLY A 412 7.53 -6.45 18.81
C GLY A 412 6.05 -6.52 18.45
N GLY A 413 5.20 -6.69 19.47
CA GLY A 413 3.74 -6.81 19.28
C GLY A 413 3.12 -5.53 18.71
N THR A 414 2.30 -5.67 17.67
CA THR A 414 1.53 -4.56 17.08
C THR A 414 0.06 -4.93 16.98
N ALA A 415 -0.83 -3.93 17.03
CA ALA A 415 -2.28 -4.16 16.89
C ALA A 415 -2.63 -4.74 15.51
N GLU A 416 -1.97 -4.24 14.45
CA GLU A 416 -2.17 -4.67 13.07
C GLU A 416 -1.78 -6.14 12.86
N GLU A 417 -0.57 -6.52 13.24
CA GLU A 417 -0.08 -7.88 13.04
C GLU A 417 -0.81 -8.89 13.94
N THR A 418 -1.15 -8.48 15.17
CA THR A 418 -2.00 -9.27 16.07
C THR A 418 -3.39 -9.50 15.46
N ALA A 419 -4.00 -8.48 14.85
CA ALA A 419 -5.29 -8.62 14.19
C ALA A 419 -5.22 -9.62 13.03
N TYR A 420 -4.20 -9.55 12.17
CA TYR A 420 -4.03 -10.50 11.07
C TYR A 420 -3.80 -11.94 11.54
N ALA A 421 -3.02 -12.13 12.61
CA ALA A 421 -2.82 -13.44 13.21
C ALA A 421 -4.14 -14.05 13.73
N VAL A 422 -4.92 -13.26 14.47
CA VAL A 422 -6.24 -13.68 14.98
C VAL A 422 -7.21 -13.99 13.84
N LEU A 423 -7.28 -13.11 12.83
CA LEU A 423 -8.16 -13.32 11.67
C LEU A 423 -7.78 -14.58 10.87
N LEU A 424 -6.48 -14.87 10.71
CA LEU A 424 -6.05 -16.11 10.08
C LEU A 424 -6.53 -17.32 10.88
N LEU A 425 -6.23 -17.37 12.19
CA LEU A 425 -6.64 -18.47 13.06
C LEU A 425 -8.16 -18.67 13.11
N ALA A 426 -8.94 -17.59 13.01
CA ALA A 426 -10.41 -17.66 12.96
C ALA A 426 -10.95 -18.13 11.60
N SER A 427 -10.16 -18.00 10.53
CA SER A 427 -10.57 -18.35 9.16
C SER A 427 -10.20 -19.77 8.72
N VAL A 428 -9.42 -20.49 9.52
CA VAL A 428 -8.91 -21.84 9.22
C VAL A 428 -9.51 -22.87 10.18
N PRO A 429 -9.78 -24.12 9.74
CA PRO A 429 -10.30 -25.16 10.61
C PRO A 429 -9.28 -25.58 11.69
N GLY A 430 -9.73 -25.70 12.95
CA GLY A 430 -8.93 -26.24 14.05
C GLY A 430 -9.27 -25.62 15.40
N ASP A 431 -8.67 -26.14 16.48
CA ASP A 431 -8.88 -25.62 17.84
C ASP A 431 -7.87 -24.52 18.18
N HIS A 432 -8.19 -23.28 17.83
CA HIS A 432 -7.31 -22.11 17.99
C HIS A 432 -7.70 -21.17 19.14
N GLN A 433 -8.68 -21.56 19.96
CA GLN A 433 -9.38 -20.67 20.90
C GLN A 433 -8.44 -20.00 21.91
N ASP A 434 -7.50 -20.73 22.49
CA ASP A 434 -6.55 -20.14 23.46
C ASP A 434 -5.66 -19.05 22.84
N ALA A 435 -5.15 -19.29 21.63
CA ALA A 435 -4.29 -18.33 20.93
C ALA A 435 -5.09 -17.09 20.52
N ILE A 436 -6.30 -17.30 19.97
CA ILE A 436 -7.25 -16.23 19.63
C ILE A 436 -7.58 -15.39 20.86
N ALA A 437 -7.93 -16.02 21.98
CA ALA A 437 -8.28 -15.32 23.22
C ALA A 437 -7.10 -14.47 23.74
N GLY A 438 -5.87 -14.98 23.68
CA GLY A 438 -4.67 -14.21 24.02
C GLY A 438 -4.49 -12.97 23.14
N GLY A 439 -4.67 -13.12 21.82
CA GLY A 439 -4.61 -12.00 20.87
C GLY A 439 -5.68 -10.95 21.11
N VAL A 440 -6.93 -11.38 21.27
CA VAL A 440 -8.06 -10.50 21.56
C VAL A 440 -7.86 -9.75 22.88
N ALA A 441 -7.41 -10.44 23.94
CA ALA A 441 -7.11 -9.80 25.21
C ALA A 441 -6.00 -8.75 25.09
N HIS A 442 -5.01 -8.98 24.23
CA HIS A 442 -4.01 -7.95 23.90
C HIS A 442 -4.66 -6.75 23.21
N LEU A 443 -5.42 -6.98 22.13
CA LEU A 443 -6.08 -5.93 21.35
C LEU A 443 -7.05 -5.08 22.18
N GLU A 444 -7.83 -5.70 23.06
CA GLU A 444 -8.75 -4.99 23.97
C GLU A 444 -8.02 -4.15 25.01
N ARG A 445 -6.84 -4.61 25.46
CA ARG A 445 -6.01 -3.88 26.42
C ARG A 445 -5.29 -2.69 25.78
N THR A 446 -4.79 -2.86 24.55
CA THR A 446 -4.00 -1.81 23.87
C THR A 446 -4.84 -0.88 23.03
N GLY A 447 -5.99 -1.34 22.51
CA GLY A 447 -6.76 -0.61 21.50
C GLY A 447 -5.98 -0.37 20.21
N THR A 448 -6.48 0.58 19.41
CA THR A 448 -5.79 1.16 18.25
C THR A 448 -5.11 2.46 18.70
N THR A 449 -3.98 2.33 19.39
CA THR A 449 -3.19 3.52 19.79
C THR A 449 -2.36 4.02 18.61
N ASP A 450 -2.57 5.27 18.23
CA ASP A 450 -1.72 6.00 17.29
C ASP A 450 -0.38 6.42 17.93
N PRO A 451 0.74 6.47 17.16
CA PRO A 451 0.82 6.12 15.76
C PRO A 451 0.98 4.61 15.51
N HIS A 452 0.35 4.11 14.45
CA HIS A 452 0.62 2.76 13.95
C HIS A 452 2.01 2.68 13.30
N PRO A 453 2.79 1.60 13.53
CA PRO A 453 4.01 1.35 12.78
C PRO A 453 3.70 1.30 11.28
N PRO A 454 4.48 1.98 10.41
CA PRO A 454 4.24 1.94 8.97
C PRO A 454 4.73 0.59 8.41
N LEU A 455 3.78 -0.29 8.08
CA LEU A 455 4.05 -1.62 7.55
C LEU A 455 3.64 -1.79 6.07
N TRP A 456 2.86 -0.86 5.53
CA TRP A 456 2.43 -0.89 4.14
C TRP A 456 3.46 -0.26 3.23
N VAL A 457 3.65 -0.87 2.06
CA VAL A 457 4.71 -0.49 1.14
C VAL A 457 4.18 0.47 0.08
N GLY A 458 4.63 1.72 0.15
CA GLY A 458 4.44 2.76 -0.87
C GLY A 458 5.78 3.20 -1.46
N LYS A 459 5.89 4.47 -1.86
CA LYS A 459 7.20 5.07 -2.22
C LYS A 459 8.10 5.19 -0.99
N ASP A 460 7.49 5.41 0.17
CA ASP A 460 8.00 5.06 1.49
C ASP A 460 6.96 4.21 2.24
N LEU A 461 7.29 3.76 3.45
CA LEU A 461 6.35 2.99 4.26
C LEU A 461 5.23 3.89 4.83
N TYR A 462 4.02 3.37 4.89
CA TYR A 462 2.86 4.05 5.47
C TYR A 462 2.00 3.11 6.32
N ALA A 463 1.01 3.68 7.02
CA ALA A 463 0.01 2.95 7.80
C ALA A 463 -1.39 3.50 7.48
N PRO A 464 -2.28 2.72 6.83
CA PRO A 464 -3.67 3.09 6.60
C PRO A 464 -4.48 2.88 7.88
N VAL A 465 -4.58 3.94 8.68
CA VAL A 465 -5.15 3.89 10.05
C VAL A 465 -6.57 3.34 10.05
N ASN A 466 -7.42 3.78 9.12
CA ASN A 466 -8.82 3.33 9.08
C ASN A 466 -8.94 1.83 8.74
N LEU A 467 -8.13 1.33 7.79
CA LEU A 467 -8.00 -0.10 7.49
C LEU A 467 -7.55 -0.90 8.71
N ILE A 468 -6.52 -0.43 9.42
CA ILE A 468 -5.97 -1.13 10.60
C ILE A 468 -7.03 -1.19 11.70
N ARG A 469 -7.78 -0.10 11.93
CA ARG A 469 -8.90 -0.07 12.88
C ARG A 469 -9.98 -1.09 12.52
N ALA A 470 -10.32 -1.23 11.24
CA ALA A 470 -11.25 -2.26 10.78
C ALA A 470 -10.73 -3.69 11.01
N ALA A 471 -9.43 -3.92 10.79
CA ALA A 471 -8.79 -5.22 11.06
C ALA A 471 -8.86 -5.58 12.55
N VAL A 472 -8.51 -4.64 13.44
CA VAL A 472 -8.56 -4.84 14.90
C VAL A 472 -9.98 -5.09 15.39
N LEU A 473 -10.96 -4.32 14.88
CA LEU A 473 -12.37 -4.54 15.19
C LEU A 473 -12.82 -5.94 14.75
N ALA A 474 -12.51 -6.33 13.51
CA ALA A 474 -12.86 -7.65 12.97
C ALA A 474 -12.22 -8.78 13.80
N ALA A 475 -10.93 -8.67 14.16
CA ALA A 475 -10.23 -9.65 14.98
C ALA A 475 -10.88 -9.81 16.38
N THR A 476 -11.19 -8.68 17.03
CA THR A 476 -11.84 -8.66 18.35
C THR A 476 -13.21 -9.34 18.32
N LYS A 477 -13.95 -9.16 17.22
CA LYS A 477 -15.28 -9.77 17.01
C LYS A 477 -15.19 -11.24 16.67
N ALA A 478 -14.24 -11.63 15.82
CA ALA A 478 -14.02 -13.01 15.42
C ALA A 478 -13.71 -13.90 16.64
N GLY A 479 -12.93 -13.42 17.62
CA GLY A 479 -12.62 -14.20 18.82
C GLY A 479 -13.70 -14.24 19.91
N ARG A 480 -14.86 -13.61 19.69
CA ARG A 480 -16.03 -13.72 20.57
C ARG A 480 -17.08 -14.71 20.05
N ARG A 481 -16.83 -15.32 18.90
CA ARG A 481 -17.65 -16.37 18.28
C ARG A 481 -17.18 -17.74 18.73
#